data_AF-A0A2U2HEC4-F1
#
_entry.id   AF-A0A2U2HEC4-F1
#
_cell.length_a   1.000
_cell.length_b   1.000
_cell.length_c   1.000
_cell.angle_alpha   90.00
_cell.angle_beta   90.00
_cell.angle_gamma   90.00
#
_symmetry.space_group_name_H-M   'P 1'
#
loop_
_entity.id
_entity.type
_entity.pdbx_description
1 polymer ?
#
loop_
_entity_poly.entity_id
_entity_poly.type
_entity_poly.pdbx_seq_one_letter_code
_entity_poly.pdbx_strand_id
1 'polypeptide(L)'
;SFGELRVPPDIWQAFTRYNVWVEPVLLAEWIRLIESYAGYRQPNVRQLAQTLLAWADPERDTRVAREAVARIRADGKPVYCVWSGQRLRGDYDVDHCFPFAAWPCGDAWNLMPASKTINNEKSNRLVTQAALEGASDCITDWWGNAFLADNENARKQFFLEAGQTLPLLIERPEPSDIIDAMKVHRIRLAKDQGLRPWAPGQTISLADMISQAIYQPND
;
A
#
# COMPACT_ATOMS: atom_id res chain seq x y z
N SER A 1 -18.84 13.22 6.72
CA SER A 1 -19.01 12.06 5.81
C SER A 1 -19.68 12.55 4.54
N PHE A 2 -19.46 11.88 3.40
CA PHE A 2 -20.07 12.22 2.09
C PHE A 2 -21.42 11.51 1.85
N GLY A 3 -21.97 10.81 2.85
CA GLY A 3 -23.22 10.05 2.79
C GLY A 3 -23.03 8.55 3.11
N GLU A 4 -24.13 7.82 3.32
CA GLU A 4 -24.16 6.35 3.39
C GLU A 4 -24.80 5.79 2.12
N LEU A 5 -24.17 4.77 1.51
CA LEU A 5 -24.73 4.00 0.41
C LEU A 5 -25.00 2.56 0.87
N ARG A 6 -26.22 2.07 0.69
CA ARG A 6 -26.59 0.68 0.95
C ARG A 6 -26.88 -0.03 -0.36
N VAL A 7 -26.19 -1.13 -0.62
CA VAL A 7 -26.34 -1.92 -1.84
C VAL A 7 -26.92 -3.29 -1.49
N PRO A 8 -28.02 -3.73 -2.13
CA PRO A 8 -28.56 -5.08 -1.95
C PRO A 8 -27.53 -6.18 -2.27
N PRO A 9 -27.52 -7.33 -1.56
CA PRO A 9 -26.50 -8.38 -1.73
C PRO A 9 -26.43 -8.97 -3.14
N ASP A 10 -27.56 -9.12 -3.80
CA ASP A 10 -27.70 -9.58 -5.18
C ASP A 10 -27.07 -8.60 -6.18
N ILE A 11 -27.28 -7.30 -5.98
CA ILE A 11 -26.63 -6.24 -6.78
C ILE A 11 -25.11 -6.24 -6.53
N TRP A 12 -24.68 -6.41 -5.28
CA TRP A 12 -23.26 -6.51 -4.93
C TRP A 12 -22.58 -7.72 -5.59
N GLN A 13 -23.24 -8.88 -5.59
CA GLN A 13 -22.76 -10.07 -6.29
C GLN A 13 -22.68 -9.85 -7.80
N ALA A 14 -23.69 -9.19 -8.39
CA ALA A 14 -23.66 -8.84 -9.80
C ALA A 14 -22.47 -7.92 -10.14
N PHE A 15 -22.22 -6.87 -9.34
CA PHE A 15 -21.06 -6.00 -9.53
C PHE A 15 -19.74 -6.75 -9.40
N THR A 16 -19.62 -7.66 -8.44
CA THR A 16 -18.41 -8.46 -8.25
C THR A 16 -18.18 -9.38 -9.45
N ARG A 17 -19.24 -9.99 -9.99
CA ARG A 17 -19.17 -10.95 -11.09
C ARG A 17 -18.96 -10.30 -12.46
N TYR A 18 -19.53 -9.12 -12.66
CA TYR A 18 -19.45 -8.34 -13.89
C TYR A 18 -18.54 -7.12 -13.76
N ASN A 19 -17.55 -7.18 -12.87
CA ASN A 19 -16.66 -6.06 -12.55
C ASN A 19 -15.99 -5.44 -13.78
N VAL A 20 -15.66 -6.27 -14.79
CA VAL A 20 -15.07 -5.85 -16.07
C VAL A 20 -15.96 -4.90 -16.88
N TRP A 21 -17.26 -4.86 -16.60
CA TRP A 21 -18.22 -3.98 -17.26
C TRP A 21 -18.54 -2.72 -16.46
N VAL A 22 -18.14 -2.68 -15.18
CA VAL A 22 -18.44 -1.54 -14.30
C VAL A 22 -17.79 -0.28 -14.84
N GLU A 23 -16.50 -0.34 -15.19
CA GLU A 23 -15.78 0.81 -15.75
C GLU A 23 -16.39 1.29 -17.09
N PRO A 24 -16.57 0.45 -18.13
CA PRO A 24 -17.19 0.89 -19.38
C PRO A 24 -18.58 1.51 -19.19
N VAL A 25 -19.41 0.93 -18.31
CA VAL A 25 -20.77 1.44 -18.04
C VAL A 25 -20.72 2.77 -17.30
N LEU A 26 -19.89 2.90 -16.26
CA LEU A 26 -19.75 4.15 -15.52
C LEU A 26 -19.23 5.28 -16.42
N LEU A 27 -18.21 5.01 -17.23
CA LEU A 27 -17.68 5.98 -18.19
C LEU A 27 -18.75 6.41 -19.19
N ALA A 28 -19.47 5.45 -19.78
CA ALA A 28 -20.54 5.74 -20.73
C ALA A 28 -21.65 6.60 -20.11
N GLU A 29 -22.08 6.29 -18.89
CA GLU A 29 -23.12 7.06 -18.20
C GLU A 29 -22.66 8.45 -17.78
N TRP A 30 -21.42 8.61 -17.31
CA TRP A 30 -20.87 9.93 -17.01
C TRP A 30 -20.73 10.79 -18.26
N ILE A 31 -20.25 10.22 -19.37
CA ILE A 31 -20.21 10.93 -20.66
C ILE A 31 -21.60 11.36 -21.07
N ARG A 32 -22.59 10.45 -21.04
CA ARG A 32 -23.99 10.75 -21.38
C ARG A 32 -24.57 11.86 -20.50
N LEU A 33 -24.26 11.86 -19.20
CA LEU A 33 -24.71 12.87 -18.26
C LEU A 33 -24.08 14.24 -18.56
N ILE A 34 -22.77 14.30 -18.78
CA ILE A 34 -22.04 15.53 -19.16
C ILE A 34 -22.58 16.10 -20.46
N GLU A 35 -22.83 15.25 -21.47
CA GLU A 35 -23.46 15.64 -22.74
C GLU A 35 -24.83 16.28 -22.51
N SER A 36 -25.65 15.68 -21.65
CA SER A 36 -27.01 16.17 -21.36
C SER A 36 -27.01 17.56 -20.71
N TYR A 37 -26.01 17.86 -19.87
CA TYR A 37 -25.88 19.17 -19.23
C TYR A 37 -25.23 20.23 -20.13
N ALA A 38 -24.29 19.85 -20.99
CA ALA A 38 -23.62 20.78 -21.89
C ALA A 38 -24.56 21.33 -22.99
N GLY A 39 -25.54 20.53 -23.41
CA GLY A 39 -26.47 20.88 -24.49
C GLY A 39 -25.73 21.24 -25.79
N TYR A 40 -26.34 22.09 -26.63
CA TYR A 40 -25.76 22.49 -27.92
C TYR A 40 -24.60 23.51 -27.82
N ARG A 41 -24.17 23.89 -26.61
CA ARG A 41 -23.23 25.00 -26.39
C ARG A 41 -21.75 24.63 -26.59
N GLN A 42 -21.42 23.34 -26.55
CA GLN A 42 -20.06 22.83 -26.64
C GLN A 42 -19.98 21.74 -27.73
N PRO A 43 -19.56 22.07 -28.96
CA PRO A 43 -19.24 21.04 -29.94
C PRO A 43 -18.11 20.15 -29.39
N ASN A 44 -18.16 18.85 -29.66
CA ASN A 44 -17.18 17.84 -29.24
C ASN A 44 -17.11 17.54 -27.73
N VAL A 45 -18.11 17.93 -26.93
CA VAL A 45 -18.14 17.63 -25.48
C VAL A 45 -17.99 16.14 -25.19
N ARG A 46 -18.54 15.26 -26.04
CA ARG A 46 -18.39 13.81 -25.94
C ARG A 46 -16.94 13.36 -25.97
N GLN A 47 -16.20 13.84 -26.97
CA GLN A 47 -14.82 13.44 -27.21
C GLN A 47 -13.92 13.98 -26.09
N LEU A 48 -14.16 15.22 -25.66
CA LEU A 48 -13.48 15.81 -24.51
C LEU A 48 -13.75 15.01 -23.22
N ALA A 49 -15.02 14.67 -22.95
CA ALA A 49 -15.39 13.85 -21.79
C ALA A 49 -14.75 12.46 -21.85
N GLN A 50 -14.69 11.81 -23.01
CA GLN A 50 -13.99 10.53 -23.20
C GLN A 50 -12.50 10.64 -22.88
N THR A 51 -11.83 11.71 -23.31
CA THR A 51 -10.41 11.92 -23.00
C THR A 51 -10.18 12.20 -21.53
N LEU A 52 -11.01 13.03 -20.89
CA LEU A 52 -10.83 13.44 -19.50
C LEU A 52 -11.25 12.35 -18.50
N LEU A 53 -12.22 11.52 -18.87
CA LEU A 53 -12.69 10.41 -18.05
C LEU A 53 -11.95 9.11 -18.35
N ALA A 54 -11.07 9.07 -19.36
CA ALA A 54 -10.25 7.90 -19.62
C ALA A 54 -9.56 7.47 -18.32
N TRP A 55 -9.79 6.23 -17.91
CA TRP A 55 -9.25 5.71 -16.67
C TRP A 55 -7.72 5.76 -16.75
N ALA A 56 -7.09 6.51 -15.86
CA ALA A 56 -5.64 6.57 -15.81
C ALA A 56 -5.14 5.23 -15.26
N ASP A 57 -4.27 4.56 -16.02
CA ASP A 57 -3.55 3.42 -15.48
C ASP A 57 -2.79 3.88 -14.23
N PRO A 58 -2.92 3.18 -13.10
CA PRO A 58 -2.20 3.54 -11.89
C PRO A 58 -0.70 3.51 -12.18
N GLU A 59 -0.03 4.64 -11.97
CA GLU A 59 1.41 4.74 -12.12
C GLU A 59 2.11 4.16 -10.88
N ARG A 60 3.14 3.35 -11.10
CA ARG A 60 3.97 2.82 -10.01
C ARG A 60 4.97 3.88 -9.55
N ASP A 61 4.51 4.82 -8.72
CA ASP A 61 5.36 5.85 -8.11
C ASP A 61 5.87 5.42 -6.72
N THR A 62 7.17 5.60 -6.48
CA THR A 62 7.82 5.37 -5.17
C THR A 62 8.50 6.62 -4.62
N ARG A 63 8.35 7.76 -5.31
CA ARG A 63 9.04 9.01 -5.03
C ARG A 63 8.78 9.50 -3.61
N VAL A 64 7.54 9.44 -3.13
CA VAL A 64 7.18 9.88 -1.77
C VAL A 64 8.00 9.16 -0.68
N ALA A 65 8.20 7.85 -0.81
CA ALA A 65 9.03 7.07 0.11
C ALA A 65 10.52 7.36 -0.07
N ARG A 66 10.99 7.58 -1.31
CA ARG A 66 12.40 7.94 -1.58
C ARG A 66 12.76 9.31 -1.01
N GLU A 67 11.88 10.29 -1.16
CA GLU A 67 12.01 11.62 -0.56
C GLU A 67 12.03 11.53 0.97
N ALA A 68 11.19 10.69 1.58
CA ALA A 68 11.23 10.44 3.01
C ALA A 68 12.56 9.82 3.47
N VAL A 69 13.09 8.82 2.77
CA VAL A 69 14.41 8.24 3.08
C VAL A 69 15.52 9.30 2.96
N ALA A 70 15.49 10.14 1.92
CA ALA A 70 16.47 11.20 1.73
C ALA A 70 16.42 12.22 2.88
N ARG A 71 15.23 12.65 3.29
CA ARG A 71 15.03 13.55 4.42
C ARG A 71 15.55 12.96 5.73
N ILE A 72 15.16 11.73 6.06
CA ILE A 72 15.61 11.05 7.29
C ILE A 72 17.14 10.94 7.33
N ARG A 73 17.77 10.61 6.19
CA ARG A 73 19.24 10.56 6.08
C ARG A 73 19.89 11.93 6.21
N ALA A 74 19.29 12.98 5.64
CA ALA A 74 19.77 14.36 5.77
C ALA A 74 19.76 14.84 7.23
N ASP A 75 18.81 14.36 8.03
CA ASP A 75 18.73 14.61 9.48
C ASP A 75 19.71 13.75 10.30
N GLY A 76 20.60 13.00 9.65
CA GLY A 76 21.59 12.12 10.29
C GLY A 76 21.00 10.84 10.91
N LYS A 77 19.71 10.58 10.71
CA LYS A 77 19.02 9.40 11.26
C LYS A 77 19.22 8.17 10.37
N PRO A 78 19.35 6.97 10.96
CA PRO A 78 19.41 5.73 10.20
C PRO A 78 18.05 5.35 9.62
N VAL A 79 18.06 4.71 8.45
CA VAL A 79 16.88 4.03 7.86
C VAL A 79 17.14 2.52 7.91
N TYR A 80 16.12 1.74 8.23
CA TYR A 80 16.19 0.29 8.37
C TYR A 80 15.30 -0.41 7.35
N CYS A 81 15.69 -1.61 6.95
CA CYS A 81 14.83 -2.48 6.15
C CYS A 81 13.69 -3.00 7.03
N VAL A 82 12.44 -2.74 6.66
CA VAL A 82 11.29 -3.12 7.51
C VAL A 82 11.16 -4.62 7.73
N TRP A 83 11.64 -5.43 6.78
CA TRP A 83 11.52 -6.88 6.80
C TRP A 83 12.63 -7.61 7.58
N SER A 84 13.81 -6.99 7.70
CA SER A 84 14.97 -7.63 8.35
C SER A 84 15.51 -6.86 9.56
N GLY A 85 15.05 -5.63 9.79
CA GLY A 85 15.60 -4.72 10.79
C GLY A 85 17.03 -4.24 10.49
N GLN A 86 17.66 -4.68 9.40
CA GLN A 86 19.03 -4.29 9.07
C GLN A 86 19.11 -2.84 8.62
N ARG A 87 20.16 -2.13 9.06
CA ARG A 87 20.41 -0.74 8.68
C ARG A 87 20.75 -0.62 7.18
N LEU A 88 20.03 0.22 6.47
CA LEU A 88 20.24 0.51 5.05
C LEU A 88 21.32 1.59 4.89
N ARG A 89 22.59 1.17 4.85
CA ARG A 89 23.75 2.07 4.74
C ARG A 89 24.01 2.59 3.33
N GLY A 90 23.67 1.83 2.31
CA GLY A 90 23.91 2.17 0.91
C GLY A 90 22.63 2.12 0.08
N ASP A 91 22.72 1.40 -1.03
CA ASP A 91 21.61 1.11 -1.93
C ASP A 91 20.45 0.40 -1.22
N TYR A 92 19.23 0.79 -1.59
CA TYR A 92 17.98 0.23 -1.10
C TYR A 92 16.92 0.29 -2.19
N ASP A 93 15.84 -0.46 -2.00
CA ASP A 93 14.62 -0.36 -2.80
C ASP A 93 13.43 0.07 -1.94
N VAL A 94 12.38 0.55 -2.60
CA VAL A 94 11.07 0.76 -1.98
C VAL A 94 10.20 -0.43 -2.36
N ASP A 95 9.95 -1.29 -1.38
CA ASP A 95 9.01 -2.40 -1.50
C ASP A 95 7.58 -1.89 -1.43
N HIS A 96 6.70 -2.51 -2.21
CA HIS A 96 5.27 -2.37 -2.04
C HIS A 96 4.80 -3.54 -1.18
N CYS A 97 4.36 -3.29 0.05
CA CYS A 97 3.98 -4.33 1.00
C CYS A 97 3.00 -5.33 0.36
N PHE A 98 1.96 -4.82 -0.29
CA PHE A 98 1.17 -5.56 -1.28
C PHE A 98 1.68 -5.28 -2.69
N PRO A 99 1.98 -6.33 -3.48
CA PRO A 99 2.66 -6.16 -4.75
C PRO A 99 1.79 -5.36 -5.74
N PHE A 100 2.40 -4.38 -6.40
CA PHE A 100 1.71 -3.48 -7.33
C PHE A 100 0.93 -4.21 -8.43
N ALA A 101 1.45 -5.36 -8.90
CA ALA A 101 0.77 -6.19 -9.90
C ALA A 101 -0.59 -6.76 -9.44
N ALA A 102 -0.79 -6.89 -8.12
CA ALA A 102 -2.03 -7.37 -7.53
C ALA A 102 -2.87 -6.26 -6.90
N TRP A 103 -2.19 -5.22 -6.42
CA TRP A 103 -2.79 -4.06 -5.78
C TRP A 103 -2.06 -2.80 -6.26
N PRO A 104 -2.52 -2.18 -7.37
CA PRO A 104 -1.88 -1.00 -7.96
C PRO A 104 -2.05 0.26 -7.09
N CYS A 105 -1.34 0.30 -5.96
CA CYS A 105 -1.44 1.31 -4.94
C CYS A 105 -0.05 1.84 -4.60
N GLY A 106 0.16 3.11 -4.93
CA GLY A 106 1.37 3.88 -4.63
C GLY A 106 1.27 4.71 -3.34
N ASP A 107 0.25 4.45 -2.52
CA ASP A 107 -0.01 5.21 -1.29
C ASP A 107 1.09 4.98 -0.26
N ALA A 108 1.34 5.98 0.57
CA ALA A 108 2.47 5.99 1.50
C ALA A 108 2.44 4.83 2.51
N TRP A 109 1.24 4.35 2.90
CA TRP A 109 1.09 3.20 3.79
C TRP A 109 1.59 1.89 3.17
N ASN A 110 1.59 1.76 1.84
CA ASN A 110 2.02 0.55 1.14
C ASN A 110 3.52 0.56 0.79
N LEU A 111 4.22 1.68 0.99
CA LEU A 111 5.61 1.88 0.54
C LEU A 111 6.61 1.79 1.69
N MET A 112 7.51 0.80 1.62
CA MET A 112 8.48 0.51 2.70
C MET A 112 9.92 0.44 2.20
N PRO A 113 10.91 0.92 2.96
CA PRO A 113 12.31 0.71 2.64
C PRO A 113 12.71 -0.75 2.86
N ALA A 114 13.34 -1.35 1.86
CA ALA A 114 13.83 -2.73 1.91
C ALA A 114 15.24 -2.83 1.30
N SER A 115 15.99 -3.87 1.69
CA SER A 115 17.22 -4.22 0.98
C SER A 115 16.88 -4.73 -0.43
N LYS A 116 17.75 -4.48 -1.41
CA LYS A 116 17.56 -4.98 -2.79
C LYS A 116 17.36 -6.50 -2.81
N THR A 117 18.11 -7.23 -2.01
CA THR A 117 18.00 -8.69 -1.90
C THR A 117 16.61 -9.12 -1.45
N ILE A 118 16.12 -8.56 -0.33
CA ILE A 118 14.79 -8.92 0.21
C ILE A 118 13.67 -8.49 -0.75
N ASN A 119 13.78 -7.30 -1.33
CA ASN A 119 12.80 -6.80 -2.29
C ASN A 119 12.71 -7.71 -3.54
N ASN A 120 13.86 -8.14 -4.06
CA ASN A 120 13.94 -9.07 -5.19
C ASN A 120 13.45 -10.47 -4.84
N GLU A 121 13.76 -10.96 -3.63
CA GLU A 121 13.21 -12.21 -3.13
C GLU A 121 11.68 -12.11 -3.06
N LYS A 122 11.14 -11.11 -2.36
CA LYS A 122 9.69 -10.92 -2.23
C LYS A 122 9.02 -10.83 -3.60
N SER A 123 9.55 -10.04 -4.54
CA SER A 123 9.02 -9.90 -5.90
C SER A 123 7.51 -9.59 -5.88
N ASN A 124 6.72 -10.23 -6.74
CA ASN A 124 5.27 -10.09 -6.81
C ASN A 124 4.51 -10.99 -5.81
N ARG A 125 5.16 -11.46 -4.75
CA ARG A 125 4.52 -12.32 -3.73
C ARG A 125 3.83 -11.50 -2.66
N LEU A 126 2.80 -12.09 -2.07
CA LEU A 126 2.03 -11.48 -0.99
C LEU A 126 2.69 -11.80 0.35
N VAL A 127 2.98 -10.78 1.15
CA VAL A 127 3.50 -10.95 2.52
C VAL A 127 2.56 -11.85 3.34
N THR A 128 3.10 -12.79 4.12
CA THR A 128 2.29 -13.62 5.03
C THR A 128 1.81 -12.79 6.22
N GLN A 129 0.78 -13.28 6.90
CA GLN A 129 0.32 -12.64 8.14
C GLN A 129 1.45 -12.61 9.19
N ALA A 130 2.15 -13.72 9.41
CA ALA A 130 3.26 -13.78 10.35
C ALA A 130 4.42 -12.83 10.01
N ALA A 131 4.72 -12.65 8.71
CA ALA A 131 5.74 -11.70 8.27
C ALA A 131 5.31 -10.25 8.48
N LEU A 132 4.04 -9.92 8.23
CA LEU A 132 3.49 -8.60 8.49
C LEU A 132 3.48 -8.31 10.00
N GLU A 133 3.08 -9.30 10.82
CA GLU A 133 3.10 -9.21 12.28
C GLU A 133 4.53 -8.99 12.80
N GLY A 134 5.49 -9.81 12.38
CA GLY A 134 6.90 -9.68 12.79
C GLY A 134 7.58 -8.39 12.33
N ALA A 135 7.06 -7.73 11.30
CA ALA A 135 7.56 -6.45 10.81
C ALA A 135 6.79 -5.24 11.37
N SER A 136 5.73 -5.44 12.17
CA SER A 136 4.80 -4.36 12.57
C SER A 136 5.53 -3.19 13.21
N ASP A 137 6.44 -3.45 14.16
CA ASP A 137 7.19 -2.41 14.86
C ASP A 137 8.10 -1.63 13.89
N CYS A 138 8.81 -2.32 12.99
CA CYS A 138 9.67 -1.66 12.01
C CYS A 138 8.86 -0.83 10.99
N ILE A 139 7.65 -1.29 10.64
CA ILE A 139 6.74 -0.59 9.73
C ILE A 139 6.16 0.65 10.40
N THR A 140 5.67 0.55 11.64
CA THR A 140 5.11 1.69 12.37
C THR A 140 6.18 2.73 12.69
N ASP A 141 7.40 2.31 13.04
CA ASP A 141 8.55 3.20 13.20
C ASP A 141 8.90 3.91 11.88
N TRP A 142 8.88 3.18 10.75
CA TRP A 142 9.09 3.77 9.44
C TRP A 142 8.04 4.83 9.14
N TRP A 143 6.75 4.53 9.25
CA TRP A 143 5.68 5.50 9.01
C TRP A 143 5.77 6.71 9.95
N GLY A 144 6.06 6.46 11.22
CA GLY A 144 6.31 7.48 12.24
C GLY A 144 7.29 8.54 11.77
N ASN A 145 8.48 8.09 11.36
CA ASN A 145 9.56 8.95 10.90
C ASN A 145 9.32 9.52 9.49
N ALA A 146 8.70 8.75 8.60
CA ALA A 146 8.56 9.11 7.19
C ALA A 146 7.39 10.05 6.91
N PHE A 147 6.27 9.91 7.62
CA PHE A 147 5.01 10.56 7.24
C PHE A 147 4.26 11.20 8.40
N LEU A 148 4.49 10.77 9.65
CA LEU A 148 3.62 11.14 10.78
C LEU A 148 4.18 12.19 11.75
N ALA A 149 5.51 12.34 11.82
CA ALA A 149 6.17 13.18 12.83
C ALA A 149 6.18 14.68 12.48
N ASP A 150 6.65 15.05 11.28
CA ASP A 150 7.12 16.42 11.03
C ASP A 150 6.18 17.27 10.15
N ASN A 151 5.16 16.68 9.53
CA ASN A 151 4.29 17.37 8.57
C ASN A 151 2.83 16.95 8.74
N GLU A 152 2.01 17.87 9.26
CA GLU A 152 0.59 17.62 9.51
C GLU A 152 -0.20 17.31 8.21
N ASN A 153 0.16 17.92 7.09
CA ASN A 153 -0.47 17.63 5.81
C ASN A 153 -0.10 16.22 5.31
N ALA A 154 1.17 15.83 5.43
CA ALA A 154 1.60 14.47 5.09
C ALA A 154 0.92 13.42 5.99
N ARG A 155 0.78 13.72 7.29
CA ARG A 155 0.04 12.87 8.23
C ARG A 155 -1.43 12.72 7.83
N LYS A 156 -2.12 13.83 7.53
CA LYS A 156 -3.52 13.80 7.07
C LYS A 156 -3.67 13.01 5.78
N GLN A 157 -2.78 13.23 4.81
CA GLN A 157 -2.77 12.51 3.55
C GLN A 157 -2.57 11.00 3.77
N PHE A 158 -1.58 10.60 4.57
CA PHE A 158 -1.29 9.20 4.89
C PHE A 158 -2.53 8.47 5.43
N PHE A 159 -3.22 9.04 6.41
CA PHE A 159 -4.42 8.43 6.99
C PHE A 159 -5.63 8.49 6.06
N LEU A 160 -5.75 9.52 5.22
CA LEU A 160 -6.81 9.61 4.22
C LEU A 160 -6.65 8.53 3.14
N GLU A 161 -5.44 8.36 2.61
CA GLU A 161 -5.08 7.30 1.65
C GLU A 161 -5.38 5.91 2.24
N ALA A 162 -4.93 5.65 3.46
CA ALA A 162 -5.23 4.39 4.16
C ALA A 162 -6.74 4.19 4.35
N GLY A 163 -7.46 5.21 4.82
CA GLY A 163 -8.91 5.17 5.06
C GLY A 163 -9.76 4.97 3.81
N GLN A 164 -9.28 5.37 2.64
CA GLN A 164 -9.97 5.18 1.36
C GLN A 164 -9.76 3.79 0.76
N THR A 165 -8.64 3.12 1.10
CA THR A 165 -8.21 1.87 0.45
C THR A 165 -8.39 0.65 1.34
N LEU A 166 -8.13 0.77 2.64
CA LEU A 166 -8.17 -0.33 3.58
C LEU A 166 -9.53 -0.45 4.28
N PRO A 167 -10.02 -1.68 4.51
CA PRO A 167 -11.32 -1.89 5.14
C PRO A 167 -11.26 -1.63 6.65
N LEU A 168 -12.42 -1.31 7.25
CA LEU A 168 -12.63 -1.30 8.71
C LEU A 168 -11.78 -0.29 9.51
N LEU A 169 -11.25 0.76 8.87
CA LEU A 169 -10.60 1.84 9.59
C LEU A 169 -11.64 2.76 10.26
N ILE A 170 -11.35 3.12 11.52
CA ILE A 170 -12.15 4.07 12.33
C ILE A 170 -11.86 5.51 11.90
N GLU A 171 -12.66 6.48 12.37
CA GLU A 171 -12.52 7.91 11.97
C GLU A 171 -11.16 8.54 12.31
N ARG A 172 -10.44 7.99 13.29
CA ARG A 172 -9.10 8.43 13.70
C ARG A 172 -8.22 7.21 13.94
N PRO A 173 -7.73 6.56 12.87
CA PRO A 173 -6.93 5.36 13.00
C PRO A 173 -5.52 5.71 13.49
N GLU A 174 -4.96 4.84 14.32
CA GLU A 174 -3.55 4.83 14.65
C GLU A 174 -2.78 3.89 13.72
N PRO A 175 -1.43 3.98 13.64
CA PRO A 175 -0.63 3.11 12.78
C PRO A 175 -0.88 1.61 12.98
N SER A 176 -1.16 1.17 14.21
CA SER A 176 -1.52 -0.23 14.50
C SER A 176 -2.82 -0.66 13.83
N ASP A 177 -3.81 0.25 13.76
CA ASP A 177 -5.11 -0.04 13.14
C ASP A 177 -4.96 -0.25 11.63
N ILE A 178 -4.02 0.46 11.00
CA ILE A 178 -3.67 0.26 9.58
C ILE A 178 -3.08 -1.14 9.37
N ILE A 179 -2.18 -1.60 10.24
CA ILE A 179 -1.62 -2.95 10.15
C ILE A 179 -2.73 -4.01 10.28
N ASP A 180 -3.68 -3.82 11.18
CA ASP A 180 -4.80 -4.76 11.34
C ASP A 180 -5.74 -4.74 10.12
N ALA A 181 -6.04 -3.56 9.58
CA ALA A 181 -6.78 -3.42 8.33
C ALA A 181 -6.05 -4.06 7.14
N MET A 182 -4.71 -3.94 7.08
CA MET A 182 -3.86 -4.62 6.11
C MET A 182 -3.96 -6.15 6.24
N LYS A 183 -3.96 -6.72 7.45
CA LYS A 183 -4.13 -8.17 7.66
C LYS A 183 -5.46 -8.67 7.08
N VAL A 184 -6.55 -7.92 7.31
CA VAL A 184 -7.88 -8.24 6.75
C VAL A 184 -7.86 -8.13 5.22
N HIS A 185 -7.33 -7.04 4.68
CA HIS A 185 -7.24 -6.81 3.25
C HIS A 185 -6.41 -7.88 2.53
N ARG A 186 -5.31 -8.32 3.15
CA ARG A 186 -4.47 -9.42 2.68
C ARG A 186 -5.25 -10.71 2.48
N ILE A 187 -6.15 -11.08 3.40
CA ILE A 187 -6.97 -12.30 3.28
C ILE A 187 -7.82 -12.23 2.01
N ARG A 188 -8.39 -11.07 1.72
CA ARG A 188 -9.17 -10.82 0.50
C ARG A 188 -8.30 -10.94 -0.75
N LEU A 189 -7.16 -10.25 -0.80
CA LEU A 189 -6.22 -10.32 -1.93
C LEU A 189 -5.75 -11.76 -2.21
N ALA A 190 -5.43 -12.52 -1.16
CA ALA A 190 -5.00 -13.90 -1.30
C ALA A 190 -6.09 -14.79 -1.92
N LYS A 191 -7.34 -14.61 -1.50
CA LYS A 191 -8.49 -15.39 -1.98
C LYS A 191 -8.87 -15.02 -3.42
N ASP A 192 -8.86 -13.74 -3.74
CA ASP A 192 -9.37 -13.24 -5.02
C ASP A 192 -8.37 -13.46 -6.17
N GLN A 193 -7.06 -13.45 -5.88
CA GLN A 193 -6.02 -13.45 -6.92
C GLN A 193 -5.03 -14.62 -6.86
N GLY A 194 -5.13 -15.51 -5.86
CA GLY A 194 -4.27 -16.70 -5.78
C GLY A 194 -2.78 -16.41 -5.65
N LEU A 195 -2.42 -15.29 -5.01
CA LEU A 195 -1.04 -14.82 -4.89
C LEU A 195 -0.19 -15.79 -4.07
N ARG A 196 1.06 -16.01 -4.50
CA ARG A 196 2.02 -16.83 -3.75
C ARG A 196 2.40 -16.12 -2.45
N PRO A 197 2.40 -16.80 -1.30
CA PRO A 197 2.82 -16.20 -0.04
C PRO A 197 4.35 -16.02 0.02
N TRP A 198 4.78 -15.03 0.81
CA TRP A 198 6.19 -14.78 1.12
C TRP A 198 6.39 -14.33 2.56
N ALA A 199 7.47 -14.79 3.16
CA ALA A 199 7.99 -14.33 4.44
C ALA A 199 9.52 -14.15 4.31
N PRO A 200 10.13 -13.20 5.04
CA PRO A 200 11.59 -13.10 5.07
C PRO A 200 12.18 -14.41 5.62
N GLY A 201 13.31 -14.84 5.06
CA GLY A 201 14.08 -15.94 5.65
C GLY A 201 14.48 -15.57 7.08
N GLN A 202 14.40 -16.53 8.02
CA GLN A 202 14.63 -16.28 9.45
C GLN A 202 15.88 -15.42 9.68
N THR A 203 15.67 -14.18 10.10
CA THR A 203 16.72 -13.38 10.72
C THR A 203 16.96 -13.98 12.10
N ILE A 204 18.14 -14.54 12.31
CA ILE A 204 18.61 -15.05 13.59
C ILE A 204 18.27 -14.01 14.66
N SER A 205 17.50 -14.40 15.67
CA SER A 205 17.18 -13.50 16.78
C SER A 205 18.47 -13.05 17.45
N LEU A 206 18.51 -11.82 17.99
CA LEU A 206 19.63 -11.39 18.82
C LEU A 206 19.87 -12.36 19.99
N ALA A 207 18.81 -13.05 20.45
CA ALA A 207 18.89 -14.13 21.42
C ALA A 207 19.62 -15.38 20.89
N ASP A 208 19.41 -15.74 19.63
CA ASP A 208 20.07 -16.88 18.98
C ASP A 208 21.55 -16.58 18.68
N MET A 209 21.90 -15.33 18.38
CA MET A 209 23.30 -14.89 18.23
C MET A 209 24.08 -14.97 19.55
N ILE A 210 23.46 -14.59 20.67
CA ILE A 210 24.07 -14.69 22.01
C ILE A 210 24.22 -16.16 22.41
N SER A 211 23.24 -17.02 22.07
CA SER A 211 23.29 -18.45 22.41
C SER A 211 24.36 -19.20 21.61
N GLN A 212 24.69 -18.77 20.39
CA GLN A 212 25.78 -19.35 19.59
C GLN A 212 27.18 -18.86 20.01
N ALA A 213 27.30 -17.66 20.59
CA ALA A 213 28.57 -17.13 21.08
C ALA A 213 29.03 -17.76 22.41
N ILE A 214 28.11 -18.35 23.19
CA ILE A 214 28.41 -19.00 24.48
C ILE A 214 28.85 -20.47 24.29
N TYR A 215 28.70 -21.03 23.09
CA TYR A 215 29.00 -22.43 22.77
C TYR A 215 30.16 -22.56 21.77
N GLN A 216 31.28 -21.89 22.01
CA GLN A 216 32.57 -22.34 21.47
C GLN A 216 33.42 -22.87 22.63
N PRO A 217 33.73 -24.18 22.67
CA PRO A 217 34.77 -24.68 23.54
C PRO A 217 36.09 -24.09 23.07
N ASN A 218 36.87 -23.54 24.01
CA ASN A 218 38.26 -23.20 23.75
C ASN A 218 39.02 -24.49 23.40
N ASP A 219 39.39 -24.64 22.13
CA ASP A 219 40.52 -25.46 21.69
C ASP A 219 41.73 -24.56 21.41
#